data_AF-A0A7K2PDG6-F1
#
_entry.id   AF-A0A7K2PDG6-F1
#
_cell.length_a   1.000
_cell.length_b   1.000
_cell.length_c   1.000
_cell.angle_alpha   90.00
_cell.angle_beta   90.00
_cell.angle_gamma   90.00
#
_symmetry.space_group_name_H-M   'P 1'
#
loop_
_entity.id
_entity.type
_entity.pdbx_description
1 polymer ?
#
loop_
_entity_poly.entity_id
_entity_poly.type
_entity_poly.pdbx_seq_one_letter_code
_entity_poly.pdbx_strand_id
1 'polypeptide(L)'
;GKHAETVKPPVTAIDHDVTLRRTRGGDAVPYLLDPWTGRVVRVGRYTQDGRDVTFRVALRPGQTLVVALGRPGLLGHRHGNRPHALSSEADEVLFTERGLTVRAAAAGTYRTRLSRGRTVTTTLPAVPGPIEPGRWRVEVEDWRPGDRPTRTEKERRTLTLDAL
;
A
#
# COMPACT_ATOMS: atom_id res chain seq x y z
N GLY A 1 -8.80 12.44 -41.35
CA GLY A 1 -9.87 12.50 -40.34
C GLY A 1 -9.23 12.70 -38.98
N LYS A 2 -9.69 13.67 -38.20
CA LYS A 2 -9.25 13.87 -36.81
C LYS A 2 -9.70 12.67 -35.97
N HIS A 3 -8.78 11.90 -35.41
CA HIS A 3 -9.11 10.95 -34.36
C HIS A 3 -9.52 11.76 -33.12
N ALA A 4 -10.79 11.66 -32.72
CA ALA A 4 -11.23 12.12 -31.42
C ALA A 4 -10.61 11.20 -30.38
N GLU A 5 -9.57 11.69 -29.71
CA GLU A 5 -9.01 11.05 -28.54
C GLU A 5 -10.12 11.03 -27.47
N THR A 6 -10.73 9.85 -27.28
CA THR A 6 -11.63 9.64 -26.15
C THR A 6 -10.74 9.63 -24.92
N VAL A 7 -10.62 10.80 -24.27
CA VAL A 7 -9.92 10.93 -22.99
C VAL A 7 -10.65 10.02 -22.02
N LYS A 8 -10.06 8.86 -21.73
CA LYS A 8 -10.57 7.95 -20.71
C LYS A 8 -10.59 8.76 -19.40
N PRO A 9 -11.72 8.84 -18.70
CA PRO A 9 -11.78 9.59 -17.46
C PRO A 9 -10.69 9.07 -16.52
N PRO A 10 -10.03 9.96 -15.75
CA PRO A 10 -8.97 9.56 -14.83
C PRO A 10 -9.53 8.47 -13.92
N VAL A 11 -8.90 7.30 -13.96
CA VAL A 11 -9.23 6.22 -13.03
C VAL A 11 -8.89 6.74 -11.64
N THR A 12 -9.89 6.84 -10.76
CA THR A 12 -9.70 7.40 -9.42
C THR A 12 -9.01 6.38 -8.52
N ALA A 13 -8.21 6.86 -7.56
CA ALA A 13 -7.70 6.01 -6.50
C ALA A 13 -8.86 5.40 -5.69
N ILE A 14 -8.71 4.14 -5.33
CA ILE A 14 -9.61 3.45 -4.41
C ILE A 14 -9.09 3.66 -3.00
N ASP A 15 -9.96 4.02 -2.06
CA ASP A 15 -9.64 4.07 -0.64
C ASP A 15 -10.89 3.83 0.21
N HIS A 16 -11.13 2.57 0.61
CA HIS A 16 -12.32 2.19 1.38
C HIS A 16 -12.11 0.95 2.23
N ASP A 17 -13.03 0.72 3.17
CA ASP A 17 -13.08 -0.52 3.93
C ASP A 17 -13.67 -1.65 3.10
N VAL A 18 -13.00 -2.79 3.10
CA VAL A 18 -13.43 -4.02 2.44
C VAL A 18 -13.69 -5.07 3.52
N THR A 19 -14.78 -5.81 3.35
CA THR A 19 -15.13 -6.94 4.21
C THR A 19 -14.96 -8.23 3.45
N LEU A 20 -14.14 -9.13 3.99
CA LEU A 20 -13.94 -10.47 3.46
C LEU A 20 -14.44 -11.52 4.46
N ARG A 21 -15.21 -12.49 3.97
CA ARG A 21 -15.75 -13.58 4.78
C ARG A 21 -14.82 -14.79 4.79
N ARG A 22 -14.50 -15.29 5.98
CA ARG A 22 -13.76 -16.55 6.15
C ARG A 22 -14.61 -17.73 5.69
N THR A 23 -14.09 -18.46 4.71
CA THR A 23 -14.71 -19.71 4.22
C THR A 23 -14.19 -20.94 4.95
N ARG A 24 -12.95 -20.90 5.47
CA ARG A 24 -12.29 -21.96 6.24
C ARG A 24 -11.38 -21.37 7.33
N GLY A 25 -11.27 -22.06 8.48
CA GLY A 25 -10.43 -21.66 9.61
C GLY A 25 -10.99 -20.47 10.41
N GLY A 26 -11.33 -20.68 11.68
CA GLY A 26 -11.95 -19.64 12.54
C GLY A 26 -11.01 -18.49 12.91
N ASP A 27 -9.70 -18.71 12.82
CA ASP A 27 -8.63 -17.80 13.23
C ASP A 27 -7.88 -17.17 12.05
N ALA A 28 -8.38 -17.32 10.82
CA ALA A 28 -7.70 -16.81 9.62
C ALA A 28 -7.49 -15.29 9.70
N VAL A 29 -6.25 -14.85 9.46
CA VAL A 29 -5.85 -13.44 9.48
C VAL A 29 -5.61 -12.94 8.05
N PRO A 30 -5.86 -11.65 7.78
CA PRO A 30 -5.66 -11.07 6.46
C PRO A 30 -4.20 -10.73 6.17
N TYR A 31 -3.78 -11.05 4.94
CA TYR A 31 -2.47 -10.74 4.36
C TYR A 31 -2.67 -9.95 3.08
N LEU A 32 -1.81 -8.96 2.86
CA LEU A 32 -1.67 -8.20 1.64
C LEU A 32 -0.46 -8.69 0.88
N LEU A 33 -0.67 -9.02 -0.39
CA LEU A 33 0.36 -9.48 -1.30
C LEU A 33 0.45 -8.48 -2.46
N ASP A 34 1.66 -7.96 -2.66
CA ASP A 34 2.00 -7.16 -3.81
C ASP A 34 2.52 -8.08 -4.92
N PRO A 35 1.77 -8.27 -6.02
CA PRO A 35 2.16 -9.17 -7.10
C PRO A 35 3.39 -8.66 -7.88
N TRP A 36 3.70 -7.36 -7.80
CA TRP A 36 4.83 -6.78 -8.52
C TRP A 36 6.14 -6.94 -7.77
N THR A 37 6.11 -6.78 -6.45
CA THR A 37 7.32 -6.90 -5.62
C THR A 37 7.48 -8.26 -4.95
N GLY A 38 6.43 -9.10 -4.96
CA GLY A 38 6.37 -10.35 -4.21
C GLY A 38 6.28 -10.14 -2.69
N ARG A 39 6.14 -8.89 -2.22
CA ARG A 39 6.08 -8.57 -0.80
C ARG A 39 4.76 -9.06 -0.21
N VAL A 40 4.87 -9.72 0.94
CA VAL A 40 3.73 -10.17 1.73
C VAL A 40 3.77 -9.52 3.11
N VAL A 41 2.68 -8.90 3.52
CA VAL A 41 2.53 -8.34 4.88
C VAL A 41 1.19 -8.73 5.48
N ARG A 42 1.18 -9.02 6.78
CA ARG A 42 -0.09 -9.16 7.52
C ARG A 42 -0.67 -7.79 7.77
N VAL A 43 -1.98 -7.65 7.62
CA VAL A 43 -2.68 -6.39 7.91
C VAL A 43 -2.57 -6.09 9.40
N GLY A 44 -2.07 -4.89 9.72
CA GLY A 44 -1.87 -4.44 11.11
C GLY A 44 -3.14 -3.94 11.79
N ARG A 45 -4.10 -3.40 11.02
CA ARG A 45 -5.37 -2.86 11.53
C ARG A 45 -6.58 -3.46 10.80
N TYR A 46 -7.45 -4.13 11.54
CA TYR A 46 -8.70 -4.67 11.01
C TYR A 46 -9.69 -4.95 12.15
N THR A 47 -10.97 -5.13 11.84
CA THR A 47 -11.99 -5.60 12.77
C THR A 47 -12.50 -6.98 12.34
N GLN A 48 -13.15 -7.68 13.28
CA GLN A 48 -13.73 -8.99 13.03
C GLN A 48 -15.12 -9.02 13.66
N ASP A 49 -16.11 -9.49 12.90
CA ASP A 49 -17.43 -9.82 13.40
C ASP A 49 -17.80 -11.23 12.90
N GLY A 50 -17.81 -12.18 13.81
CA GLY A 50 -17.95 -13.61 13.49
C GLY A 50 -16.92 -14.09 12.45
N ARG A 51 -17.38 -14.30 11.22
CA ARG A 51 -16.55 -14.76 10.09
C ARG A 51 -16.08 -13.64 9.18
N ASP A 52 -16.59 -12.43 9.36
CA ASP A 52 -16.31 -11.31 8.49
C ASP A 52 -15.12 -10.53 9.06
N VAL A 53 -14.17 -10.21 8.19
CA VAL A 53 -12.94 -9.47 8.50
C VAL A 53 -12.94 -8.19 7.68
N THR A 54 -12.95 -7.05 8.34
CA THR A 54 -13.03 -5.73 7.68
C THR A 54 -11.74 -4.95 7.86
N PHE A 55 -11.18 -4.44 6.76
CA PHE A 55 -9.96 -3.65 6.76
C PHE A 55 -9.92 -2.70 5.58
N ARG A 56 -9.12 -1.63 5.71
CA ARG A 56 -8.99 -0.61 4.68
C ARG A 56 -8.05 -1.04 3.57
N VAL A 57 -8.45 -0.79 2.33
CA VAL A 57 -7.65 -1.00 1.13
C VAL A 57 -7.55 0.32 0.36
N ALA A 58 -6.32 0.71 0.03
CA ALA A 58 -6.04 1.84 -0.84
C ALA A 58 -5.28 1.38 -2.09
N LEU A 59 -5.81 1.66 -3.29
CA LEU A 59 -5.20 1.30 -4.58
C LEU A 59 -5.08 2.53 -5.47
N ARG A 60 -3.90 2.71 -6.05
CA ARG A 60 -3.68 3.69 -7.11
C ARG A 60 -4.24 3.17 -8.45
N PRO A 61 -4.45 4.05 -9.42
CA PRO A 61 -4.84 3.64 -10.77
C PRO A 61 -3.87 2.61 -11.36
N GLY A 62 -4.40 1.49 -11.85
CA GLY A 62 -3.60 0.38 -12.39
C GLY A 62 -2.90 -0.49 -11.35
N GLN A 63 -3.00 -0.17 -10.06
CA GLN A 63 -2.45 -1.00 -9.00
C GLN A 63 -3.33 -2.23 -8.77
N THR A 64 -2.69 -3.38 -8.60
CA THR A 64 -3.34 -4.63 -8.20
C THR A 64 -2.83 -5.02 -6.83
N LEU A 65 -3.74 -5.51 -5.99
CA LEU A 65 -3.45 -6.05 -4.67
C LEU A 65 -4.14 -7.39 -4.54
N VAL A 66 -3.42 -8.39 -4.04
CA VAL A 66 -4.01 -9.68 -3.72
C VAL A 66 -4.17 -9.78 -2.21
N VAL A 67 -5.37 -10.15 -1.76
CA VAL A 67 -5.65 -10.40 -0.35
C VAL A 67 -5.79 -11.89 -0.12
N ALA A 68 -5.10 -12.40 0.90
CA ALA A 68 -5.27 -13.77 1.37
C ALA A 68 -5.78 -13.79 2.82
N LEU A 69 -6.77 -14.63 3.10
CA LEU A 69 -7.14 -15.02 4.46
C LEU A 69 -6.49 -16.37 4.77
N GLY A 70 -5.60 -16.40 5.75
CA GLY A 70 -4.82 -17.60 6.04
C GLY A 70 -4.53 -17.78 7.52
N ARG A 71 -4.11 -18.99 7.91
CA ARG A 71 -3.72 -19.25 9.30
C ARG A 71 -2.63 -18.26 9.77
N PRO A 72 -2.61 -17.89 11.05
CA PRO A 72 -1.54 -17.10 11.63
C PRO A 72 -0.17 -17.72 11.34
N GLY A 73 0.74 -16.99 10.69
CA GLY A 73 2.08 -17.49 10.33
C GLY A 73 2.18 -18.20 8.98
N LEU A 74 1.08 -18.30 8.21
CA LEU A 74 1.03 -19.00 6.92
C LEU A 74 2.16 -18.61 5.97
N LEU A 75 2.46 -17.31 5.89
CA LEU A 75 3.42 -16.76 4.93
C LEU A 75 4.75 -16.41 5.61
N GLY A 76 5.20 -17.23 6.57
CA GLY A 76 6.54 -17.16 7.16
C GLY A 76 6.80 -15.95 8.06
N HIS A 77 5.84 -15.04 8.23
CA HIS A 77 6.04 -13.88 9.07
C HIS A 77 6.14 -14.26 10.56
N ARG A 78 7.05 -13.62 11.32
CA ARG A 78 7.22 -13.88 12.77
C ARG A 78 6.10 -13.28 13.63
N HIS A 79 4.99 -12.88 13.01
CA HIS A 79 3.90 -12.15 13.66
C HIS A 79 2.71 -13.01 14.07
N GLY A 80 2.70 -14.30 13.69
CA GLY A 80 1.78 -15.35 14.13
C GLY A 80 0.45 -14.85 14.70
N ASN A 81 0.15 -15.22 15.95
CA ASN A 81 -1.02 -14.80 16.72
C ASN A 81 -0.81 -13.50 17.50
N ARG A 82 0.11 -12.61 17.09
CA ARG A 82 0.26 -11.31 17.77
C ARG A 82 -1.01 -10.46 17.62
N PRO A 83 -1.33 -9.60 18.61
CA PRO A 83 -2.47 -8.69 18.51
C PRO A 83 -2.37 -7.80 17.26
N HIS A 84 -3.51 -7.48 16.69
CA HIS A 84 -3.67 -6.44 15.68
C HIS A 84 -4.30 -5.20 16.32
N ALA A 85 -4.29 -4.08 15.63
CA ALA A 85 -5.02 -2.87 16.02
C ALA A 85 -6.48 -2.96 15.57
N LEU A 86 -7.40 -2.55 16.46
CA LEU A 86 -8.79 -2.26 16.11
C LEU A 86 -8.94 -0.82 15.63
N SER A 87 -8.20 0.10 16.26
CA SER A 87 -8.16 1.52 15.90
C SER A 87 -6.81 2.13 16.29
N SER A 88 -6.45 3.24 15.65
CA SER A 88 -5.25 4.01 15.95
C SER A 88 -5.44 5.46 15.56
N GLU A 89 -4.87 6.37 16.36
CA GLU A 89 -4.76 7.80 16.05
C GLU A 89 -3.63 8.09 15.05
N ALA A 90 -2.70 7.15 14.85
CA ALA A 90 -1.62 7.26 13.86
C ALA A 90 -2.10 6.97 12.44
N ASP A 91 -1.42 7.53 11.44
CA ASP A 91 -1.77 7.42 10.01
C ASP A 91 -1.87 5.96 9.54
N GLU A 92 -0.96 5.10 10.01
CA GLU A 92 -0.94 3.68 9.65
C GLU A 92 -0.50 2.78 10.80
N VAL A 93 -1.00 1.54 10.79
CA VAL A 93 -0.52 0.45 11.64
C VAL A 93 -0.13 -0.74 10.78
N LEU A 94 1.12 -1.17 10.88
CA LEU A 94 1.68 -2.27 10.09
C LEU A 94 2.49 -3.24 10.95
N PHE A 95 2.66 -4.46 10.45
CA PHE A 95 3.63 -5.39 11.02
C PHE A 95 5.01 -5.18 10.38
N THR A 96 6.01 -4.92 11.21
CA THR A 96 7.44 -4.92 10.88
C THR A 96 8.11 -6.10 11.58
N GLU A 97 9.37 -6.42 11.25
CA GLU A 97 10.11 -7.49 11.94
C GLU A 97 10.10 -7.39 13.48
N ARG A 98 10.04 -6.16 14.01
CA ARG A 98 9.98 -5.87 15.45
C ARG A 98 8.59 -6.13 16.04
N GLY A 99 7.54 -6.14 15.23
CA GLY A 99 6.17 -6.41 15.64
C GLY A 99 5.19 -5.41 15.06
N LEU A 100 4.05 -5.24 15.74
CA LEU A 100 3.07 -4.22 15.36
C LEU A 100 3.67 -2.84 15.61
N THR A 101 3.66 -1.98 14.60
CA THR A 101 4.29 -0.67 14.62
C THR A 101 3.34 0.35 14.04
N VAL A 102 3.32 1.55 14.63
CA VAL A 102 2.59 2.70 14.08
C VAL A 102 3.52 3.54 13.23
N ARG A 103 2.98 4.12 12.17
CA ARG A 103 3.65 5.10 11.33
C ARG A 103 2.79 6.35 11.26
N ALA A 104 3.39 7.51 11.47
CA ALA A 104 2.75 8.81 11.29
C ALA A 104 3.74 9.80 10.69
N ALA A 105 3.23 10.76 9.92
CA ALA A 105 4.00 11.84 9.28
C ALA A 105 4.23 13.04 10.21
N ALA A 106 3.59 13.08 11.38
CA ALA A 106 3.79 14.11 12.39
C ALA A 106 4.38 13.52 13.68
N ALA A 107 5.17 14.34 14.37
CA ALA A 107 5.60 14.04 15.73
C ALA A 107 4.41 14.14 16.68
N GLY A 108 4.43 13.34 17.74
CA GLY A 108 3.36 13.37 18.73
C GLY A 108 3.14 12.06 19.45
N THR A 109 2.11 12.04 20.28
CA THR A 109 1.72 10.87 21.06
C THR A 109 0.43 10.30 20.50
N TYR A 110 0.46 9.03 20.11
CA TYR A 110 -0.63 8.33 19.45
C TYR A 110 -1.11 7.15 20.30
N ARG A 111 -2.43 6.98 20.38
CA ARG A 111 -3.05 5.82 21.02
C ARG A 111 -3.53 4.80 20.00
N THR A 112 -3.31 3.52 20.31
CA THR A 112 -3.74 2.38 19.49
C THR A 112 -4.48 1.38 20.36
N ARG A 113 -5.74 1.07 20.02
CA ARG A 113 -6.53 0.03 20.69
C ARG A 113 -6.21 -1.32 20.06
N LEU A 114 -5.71 -2.27 20.85
CA LEU A 114 -5.37 -3.61 20.39
C LEU A 114 -6.55 -4.58 20.51
N SER A 115 -6.54 -5.61 19.68
CA SER A 115 -7.57 -6.66 19.65
C SER A 115 -7.70 -7.47 20.93
N ARG A 116 -6.74 -7.37 21.86
CA ARG A 116 -6.77 -7.98 23.20
C ARG A 116 -7.26 -7.03 24.28
N GLY A 117 -7.94 -5.95 23.92
CA GLY A 117 -8.56 -5.01 24.86
C GLY A 117 -7.63 -3.93 25.41
N ARG A 118 -6.31 -4.10 25.31
CA ARG A 118 -5.33 -3.09 25.76
C ARG A 118 -5.22 -1.92 24.78
N THR A 119 -5.13 -0.70 25.31
CA THR A 119 -4.68 0.49 24.56
C THR A 119 -3.19 0.74 24.83
N VAL A 120 -2.42 0.99 23.78
CA VAL A 120 -0.98 1.31 23.87
C VAL A 120 -0.76 2.74 23.39
N THR A 121 0.15 3.44 24.06
CA THR A 121 0.55 4.81 23.71
C THR A 121 1.95 4.77 23.10
N THR A 122 2.14 5.43 21.96
CA THR A 122 3.43 5.53 21.26
C THR A 122 3.77 6.99 21.02
N THR A 123 4.96 7.42 21.45
CA THR A 123 5.47 8.76 21.17
C THR A 123 6.44 8.71 20.01
N LEU A 124 6.17 9.48 18.96
CA LEU A 124 7.03 9.64 17.80
C LEU A 124 7.83 10.95 17.96
N PRO A 125 9.16 10.91 17.81
CA PRO A 125 9.99 12.10 17.85
C PRO A 125 9.74 12.98 16.62
N ALA A 126 10.39 14.16 16.60
CA ALA A 126 10.40 15.03 15.44
C ALA A 126 10.79 14.26 14.17
N VAL A 127 9.92 14.35 13.16
CA VAL A 127 10.16 13.83 11.81
C VAL A 127 10.69 14.96 10.92
N PRO A 128 11.59 14.67 9.97
CA PRO A 128 12.05 15.66 9.01
C PRO A 128 10.86 16.30 8.26
N GLY A 129 11.01 17.59 7.95
CA GLY A 129 10.02 18.29 7.13
C GLY A 129 9.88 17.66 5.73
N PRO A 130 8.77 17.96 5.02
CA PRO A 130 8.58 17.53 3.65
C PRO A 130 9.79 17.86 2.77
N ILE A 131 10.24 16.90 1.96
CA ILE A 131 11.23 17.16 0.92
C ILE A 131 10.44 17.65 -0.29
N GLU A 132 10.53 18.94 -0.58
CA GLU A 132 10.00 19.49 -1.82
C GLU A 132 10.95 19.10 -2.96
N PRO A 133 10.48 18.29 -3.93
CA PRO A 133 11.30 17.97 -5.08
C PRO A 133 11.57 19.26 -5.87
N GLY A 134 12.84 19.62 -6.03
CA GLY A 134 13.25 20.74 -6.87
C GLY A 134 13.18 20.39 -8.37
N ARG A 135 14.10 20.95 -9.16
CA ARG A 135 14.19 20.65 -10.60
C ARG A 135 14.47 19.17 -10.83
N TRP A 136 13.64 18.53 -11.65
CA TRP A 136 13.88 17.16 -12.09
C TRP A 136 14.60 17.16 -13.42
N ARG A 137 15.66 16.37 -13.53
CA ARG A 137 16.23 15.99 -14.82
C ARG A 137 15.70 14.60 -15.16
N VAL A 138 14.84 14.53 -16.16
CA VAL A 138 14.22 13.28 -16.62
C VAL A 138 14.87 12.85 -17.92
N GLU A 139 15.30 11.60 -18.00
CA GLU A 139 15.73 10.97 -19.24
C GLU A 139 14.57 10.11 -19.75
N VAL A 140 14.07 10.42 -20.95
CA VAL A 140 13.00 9.67 -21.61
C VAL A 140 13.55 9.01 -22.87
N GLU A 141 13.13 7.77 -23.11
CA GLU A 141 13.37 7.08 -24.38
C GLU A 141 12.10 7.09 -25.21
N ASP A 142 12.18 7.65 -26.42
CA ASP A 142 11.13 7.55 -27.43
C ASP A 142 11.45 6.36 -28.35
N TRP A 143 10.55 5.37 -28.37
CA TRP A 143 10.70 4.14 -29.13
C TRP A 143 9.79 4.19 -30.35
N ARG A 144 10.38 4.28 -31.54
CA ARG A 144 9.66 4.43 -32.81
C ARG A 144 9.92 3.26 -33.76
N PRO A 145 8.96 2.93 -34.66
CA PRO A 145 9.24 1.99 -35.74
C PRO A 145 10.46 2.47 -36.55
N GLY A 146 11.44 1.58 -36.74
CA GLY A 146 12.59 1.86 -37.58
C GLY A 146 12.30 1.59 -39.06
N ASP A 147 13.35 1.71 -39.88
CA ASP A 147 13.29 1.51 -41.33
C ASP A 147 12.94 0.08 -41.80
N ARG A 148 12.85 -0.89 -40.90
CA ARG A 148 12.53 -2.30 -41.20
C ARG A 148 11.57 -2.89 -40.17
N PRO A 149 10.78 -3.93 -40.53
CA PRO A 149 9.81 -4.56 -39.63
C PRO A 149 10.40 -5.10 -38.32
N THR A 150 11.71 -5.39 -38.28
CA THR A 150 12.42 -5.92 -37.11
C THR A 150 13.27 -4.88 -36.40
N ARG A 151 13.18 -3.60 -36.78
CA ARG A 151 14.01 -2.53 -36.23
C ARG A 151 13.17 -1.53 -35.44
N THR A 152 13.67 -1.17 -34.27
CA THR A 152 13.13 -0.09 -33.43
C THR A 152 14.20 0.97 -33.25
N GLU A 153 13.87 2.21 -33.55
CA GLU A 153 14.71 3.35 -33.24
C GLU A 153 14.43 3.81 -31.82
N LYS A 154 15.49 4.09 -31.05
CA LYS A 154 15.41 4.58 -29.68
C LYS A 154 16.11 5.92 -29.60
N GLU A 155 15.35 6.97 -29.34
CA GLU A 155 15.89 8.32 -29.17
C GLU A 155 15.86 8.68 -27.68
N ARG A 156 17.01 9.02 -27.10
CA ARG A 156 17.10 9.49 -25.72
C ARG A 156 17.01 11.00 -25.66
N ARG A 157 16.12 11.51 -24.80
CA ARG A 157 15.95 12.95 -24.56
C ARG A 157 16.06 13.24 -23.06
N THR A 158 16.81 14.28 -22.74
CA THR A 158 16.89 14.81 -21.38
C THR A 158 16.01 16.05 -21.27
N LEU A 159 15.05 16.02 -20.35
CA LEU A 159 14.14 17.12 -20.07
C LEU A 159 14.40 17.66 -18.67
N THR A 160 14.25 18.97 -18.50
CA THR A 160 14.23 19.59 -17.17
C THR A 160 12.80 20.01 -16.87
N LEU A 161 12.28 19.56 -15.74
CA LEU A 161 10.95 19.94 -15.25
C LEU A 161 11.14 20.83 -14.03
N ASP A 162 10.71 22.09 -14.14
CA ASP A 162 10.96 23.13 -13.14
C ASP A 162 9.86 23.26 -12.06
N ALA A 163 8.76 22.52 -12.18
CA ALA A 163 7.74 22.31 -11.15
C ALA A 163 6.79 21.17 -11.59
N LEU A 164 6.21 20.44 -10.64
CA LEU A 164 5.08 19.53 -10.82
C LEU A 164 3.88 20.03 -10.02
#